data_AF-A0A212EKE8-F1
#
_entry.id   AF-A0A212EKE8-F1
#
_cell.length_a   1.000
_cell.length_b   1.000
_cell.length_c   1.000
_cell.angle_alpha   90.00
_cell.angle_beta   90.00
_cell.angle_gamma   90.00
#
_symmetry.space_group_name_H-M   'P 1'
#
loop_
_entity.id
_entity.type
_entity.pdbx_description
1 polymer ?
#
loop_
_entity_poly.entity_id
_entity_poly.type
_entity_poly.pdbx_seq_one_letter_code
_entity_poly.pdbx_strand_id
1 'polypeptide(L)'
;MILSINLLTKSRTWRETLRDVSSAGAFLILSYPHFLYADFAYRNGVIGMKPFEDKHRIFVDLEPNTGTVIRGMKRAQFNVFMRPVTSITSTQNLRTTLMPIFWVEEGMELPEDYVDMLTTRMLNRLRLVDILIPVLITVCALVAVLGVVILIRVRYAKRNIAPSKSTTSITPTTYTIDN
;
A
#
# COMPACT_ATOMS: atom_id res chain seq x y z
N MET A 1 -3.28 -7.53 10.58
CA MET A 1 -4.26 -7.74 9.49
C MET A 1 -3.46 -7.82 8.20
N ILE A 2 -3.34 -9.00 7.59
CA ILE A 2 -2.55 -9.24 6.38
C ILE A 2 -3.42 -8.95 5.16
N LEU A 3 -2.87 -8.30 4.12
CA LEU A 3 -3.60 -8.01 2.89
C LEU A 3 -3.33 -9.10 1.85
N SER A 4 -4.30 -9.98 1.60
CA SER A 4 -4.23 -10.95 0.50
C SER A 4 -4.70 -10.32 -0.82
N ILE A 5 -3.79 -10.19 -1.78
CA ILE A 5 -4.09 -9.74 -3.14
C ILE A 5 -4.15 -10.96 -4.06
N ASN A 6 -5.30 -11.17 -4.69
CA ASN A 6 -5.43 -12.13 -5.78
C ASN A 6 -4.89 -11.50 -7.08
N LEU A 7 -3.80 -12.05 -7.62
CA LEU A 7 -3.06 -11.39 -8.71
C LEU A 7 -3.81 -11.36 -10.05
N LEU A 8 -4.80 -12.23 -10.31
CA LEU A 8 -5.56 -12.20 -11.56
C LEU A 8 -7.10 -12.13 -11.40
N THR A 9 -7.64 -11.62 -10.28
CA THR A 9 -9.10 -11.41 -10.13
C THR A 9 -9.57 -10.00 -10.53
N LYS A 10 -8.70 -9.16 -11.10
CA LYS A 10 -9.06 -7.78 -11.47
C LYS A 10 -9.31 -7.60 -12.98
N SER A 11 -10.03 -8.52 -13.62
CA SER A 11 -10.71 -8.17 -14.86
C SER A 11 -12.05 -8.88 -15.01
N ARG A 12 -13.05 -8.09 -15.43
CA ARG A 12 -14.48 -8.43 -15.48
C ARG A 12 -14.86 -9.11 -16.81
N THR A 13 -13.89 -9.60 -17.56
CA THR A 13 -14.02 -9.98 -18.97
C THR A 13 -13.45 -11.39 -19.18
N TRP A 14 -14.34 -12.34 -19.44
CA TRP A 14 -14.08 -13.79 -19.51
C TRP A 14 -13.02 -14.24 -20.54
N ARG A 15 -12.65 -13.38 -21.49
CA ARG A 15 -11.61 -13.66 -22.50
C ARG A 15 -10.18 -13.49 -21.95
N GLU A 16 -10.01 -12.92 -20.77
CA GLU A 16 -8.70 -12.54 -20.22
C GLU A 16 -8.08 -13.59 -19.29
N THR A 17 -8.84 -14.62 -18.89
CA THR A 17 -8.29 -15.74 -18.09
C THR A 17 -7.28 -16.57 -18.89
N LEU A 18 -7.38 -16.51 -20.23
CA LEU A 18 -6.49 -17.18 -21.16
C LEU A 18 -5.55 -16.14 -21.79
N ARG A 19 -4.28 -16.14 -21.39
CA ARG A 19 -3.28 -15.25 -21.99
C ARG A 19 -2.57 -15.98 -23.12
N ASP A 20 -2.75 -15.51 -24.35
CA ASP A 20 -2.01 -15.99 -25.50
C ASP A 20 -0.56 -15.47 -25.46
N VAL A 21 0.40 -16.38 -25.56
CA VAL A 21 1.85 -16.09 -25.59
C VAL A 21 2.45 -16.53 -26.93
N SER A 22 1.61 -16.68 -27.96
CA SER A 22 1.99 -17.07 -29.32
C SER A 22 3.11 -16.23 -29.94
N SER A 23 3.23 -14.96 -29.55
CA SER A 23 4.31 -14.06 -30.00
C SER A 23 5.72 -14.49 -29.57
N ALA A 24 5.85 -15.40 -28.61
CA ALA A 24 7.13 -15.98 -28.19
C ALA A 24 7.58 -17.19 -29.04
N GLY A 25 6.89 -17.47 -30.16
CA GLY A 25 7.23 -18.57 -31.07
C GLY A 25 6.67 -19.94 -30.67
N ALA A 26 5.85 -20.00 -29.61
CA ALA A 26 5.17 -21.21 -29.17
C ALA A 26 3.67 -20.94 -29.03
N PHE A 27 2.80 -21.79 -29.60
CA PHE A 27 1.34 -21.71 -29.50
C PHE A 27 0.83 -22.09 -28.09
N LEU A 28 1.30 -21.37 -27.07
CA LEU A 28 1.01 -21.60 -25.66
C LEU A 28 0.02 -20.57 -25.13
N ILE A 29 -1.01 -21.07 -24.48
CA ILE A 29 -2.03 -20.31 -23.79
C ILE A 29 -1.91 -20.59 -22.30
N LEU A 30 -1.76 -19.53 -21.51
CA LEU A 30 -1.71 -19.62 -20.05
C LEU A 30 -3.10 -19.57 -19.45
N SER A 31 -3.38 -20.44 -18.50
CA SER A 31 -4.60 -20.42 -17.69
C SER A 31 -4.30 -20.65 -16.21
N TYR A 32 -5.31 -20.52 -15.36
CA TYR A 32 -5.20 -21.07 -14.01
C TYR A 32 -5.18 -22.61 -14.05
N PRO A 33 -4.63 -23.27 -13.00
CA PRO A 33 -4.65 -24.72 -12.88
C PRO A 33 -6.08 -25.27 -12.94
N HIS A 34 -6.25 -26.35 -13.68
CA HIS A 34 -7.53 -27.01 -13.94
C HIS A 34 -8.63 -26.09 -14.46
N PHE A 35 -8.25 -25.03 -15.19
CA PHE A 35 -9.20 -24.04 -15.71
C PHE A 35 -10.06 -23.41 -14.60
N LEU A 36 -9.44 -23.14 -13.43
CA LEU A 36 -10.07 -22.34 -12.37
C LEU A 36 -10.46 -20.97 -12.95
N TYR A 37 -11.69 -20.53 -12.71
CA TYR A 37 -12.31 -19.30 -13.25
C TYR A 37 -12.52 -19.22 -14.78
N ALA A 38 -12.11 -20.22 -15.56
CA ALA A 38 -12.40 -20.27 -16.99
C ALA A 38 -13.78 -20.91 -17.27
N ASP A 39 -14.30 -20.67 -18.49
CA ASP A 39 -15.61 -21.17 -18.94
C ASP A 39 -15.68 -22.71 -18.90
N PHE A 40 -16.89 -23.23 -18.60
CA PHE A 40 -17.18 -24.65 -18.57
C PHE A 40 -16.85 -25.37 -19.88
N ALA A 41 -16.91 -24.67 -21.03
CA ALA A 41 -16.53 -25.23 -22.32
C ALA A 41 -15.07 -25.75 -22.35
N TYR A 42 -14.13 -25.03 -21.73
CA TYR A 42 -12.73 -25.45 -21.64
C TYR A 42 -12.55 -26.59 -20.64
N ARG A 43 -13.26 -26.53 -19.50
CA ARG A 43 -13.20 -27.56 -18.46
C ARG A 43 -13.78 -28.89 -18.91
N ASN A 44 -14.90 -28.85 -19.64
CA ASN A 44 -15.60 -30.04 -20.15
C ASN A 44 -14.95 -30.60 -21.43
N GLY A 45 -14.06 -29.82 -22.05
CA GLY A 45 -13.29 -30.24 -23.23
C GLY A 45 -12.18 -31.25 -22.91
N VAL A 46 -11.84 -31.43 -21.62
CA VAL A 46 -10.76 -32.31 -21.18
C VAL A 46 -11.18 -33.12 -19.94
N ILE A 47 -10.99 -34.43 -19.99
CA ILE A 47 -11.32 -35.32 -18.88
C ILE A 47 -10.28 -35.15 -17.75
N GLY A 48 -10.73 -35.09 -16.51
CA GLY A 48 -9.84 -35.04 -15.32
C GLY A 48 -9.62 -33.64 -14.74
N MET A 49 -10.27 -32.59 -15.25
CA MET A 49 -10.19 -31.24 -14.69
C MET A 49 -11.00 -31.12 -13.39
N LYS A 50 -10.33 -30.86 -12.27
CA LYS A 50 -10.95 -30.65 -10.94
C LYS A 50 -10.44 -29.35 -10.31
N PRO A 51 -11.09 -28.20 -10.55
CA PRO A 51 -10.64 -26.94 -9.96
C PRO A 51 -11.07 -26.83 -8.51
N PHE A 52 -10.10 -26.68 -7.61
CA PHE A 52 -10.31 -26.33 -6.21
C PHE A 52 -9.72 -24.96 -5.96
N GLU A 53 -10.53 -24.03 -5.46
CA GLU A 53 -10.10 -22.65 -5.27
C GLU A 53 -8.90 -22.53 -4.31
N ASP A 54 -8.92 -23.24 -3.19
CA ASP A 54 -7.84 -23.20 -2.20
C ASP A 54 -6.48 -23.68 -2.76
N LYS A 55 -6.51 -24.67 -3.66
CA LYS A 55 -5.31 -25.27 -4.24
C LYS A 55 -4.84 -24.61 -5.52
N HIS A 56 -5.73 -23.95 -6.26
CA HIS A 56 -5.41 -23.48 -7.62
C HIS A 56 -5.48 -21.95 -7.78
N ARG A 57 -5.91 -21.22 -6.73
CA ARG A 57 -5.88 -19.75 -6.76
C ARG A 57 -4.46 -19.21 -6.73
N ILE A 58 -4.29 -18.01 -7.27
CA ILE A 58 -3.02 -17.27 -7.26
C ILE A 58 -3.18 -16.11 -6.29
N PHE A 59 -2.33 -16.04 -5.28
CA PHE A 59 -2.44 -15.01 -4.26
C PHE A 59 -1.06 -14.54 -3.80
N VAL A 60 -1.01 -13.31 -3.31
CA VAL A 60 0.15 -12.73 -2.65
C VAL A 60 -0.34 -12.00 -1.40
N ASP A 61 0.16 -12.44 -0.26
CA ASP A 61 -0.13 -11.89 1.05
C ASP A 61 0.96 -10.88 1.40
N LEU A 62 0.56 -9.61 1.53
CA LEU A 62 1.44 -8.48 1.82
C LEU A 62 1.22 -7.97 3.25
N GLU A 63 2.31 -7.54 3.88
CA GLU A 63 2.24 -6.71 5.09
C GLU A 63 1.84 -5.28 4.70
N PRO A 64 0.79 -4.70 5.32
CA PRO A 64 0.18 -3.45 4.85
C PRO A 64 1.03 -2.18 5.03
N ASN A 65 1.96 -2.15 5.99
CA ASN A 65 2.78 -0.96 6.28
C ASN A 65 4.08 -0.94 5.47
N THR A 66 4.71 -2.10 5.25
CA THR A 66 6.00 -2.23 4.56
C THR A 66 5.88 -2.72 3.12
N GLY A 67 4.74 -3.32 2.75
CA GLY A 67 4.55 -3.95 1.44
C GLY A 67 5.35 -5.24 1.26
N THR A 68 5.93 -5.79 2.33
CA THR A 68 6.72 -7.03 2.26
C THR A 68 5.81 -8.22 1.99
N VAL A 69 6.20 -9.07 1.03
CA VAL A 69 5.51 -10.34 0.76
C VAL A 69 5.79 -11.29 1.92
N ILE A 70 4.74 -11.73 2.62
CA ILE A 70 4.83 -12.72 3.70
C ILE A 70 4.63 -14.13 3.13
N ARG A 71 3.65 -14.26 2.24
CA ARG A 71 3.34 -15.52 1.56
C ARG A 71 2.91 -15.21 0.14
N GLY A 72 3.31 -16.01 -0.82
CA GLY A 72 2.94 -15.81 -2.21
C GLY A 72 2.90 -17.14 -2.92
N MET A 73 1.85 -17.35 -3.69
CA MET A 73 1.67 -18.56 -4.45
C MET A 73 1.29 -18.20 -5.88
N LYS A 74 2.27 -18.38 -6.78
CA LYS A 74 2.10 -18.20 -8.22
C LYS A 74 1.85 -19.55 -8.85
N ARG A 75 0.84 -19.60 -9.71
CA ARG A 75 0.46 -20.82 -10.41
C ARG A 75 0.17 -20.48 -11.85
N ALA A 76 0.60 -21.32 -12.77
CA ALA A 76 0.28 -21.15 -14.18
C ALA A 76 0.14 -22.52 -14.83
N GLN A 77 -0.93 -22.69 -15.60
CA GLN A 77 -1.13 -23.86 -16.45
C GLN A 77 -0.82 -23.49 -17.89
N PHE A 78 -0.01 -24.32 -18.54
CA PHE A 78 0.38 -24.19 -19.92
C PHE A 78 -0.51 -25.08 -20.78
N ASN A 79 -1.18 -24.47 -21.75
CA ASN A 79 -2.10 -25.17 -22.63
C ASN A 79 -1.72 -24.91 -24.09
N VAL A 80 -2.06 -25.87 -24.97
CA VAL A 80 -1.93 -25.71 -26.41
C VAL A 80 -3.31 -25.79 -27.04
N PHE A 81 -3.56 -24.91 -28.00
CA PHE A 81 -4.79 -24.95 -28.78
C PHE A 81 -4.71 -26.08 -29.82
N MET A 82 -5.47 -27.15 -29.59
CA MET A 82 -5.50 -28.30 -30.48
C MET A 82 -6.68 -28.17 -31.43
N ARG A 83 -6.41 -28.31 -32.73
CA ARG A 83 -7.42 -28.30 -33.80
C ARG A 83 -7.08 -29.36 -34.84
N PRO A 84 -8.09 -29.96 -35.50
CA PRO A 84 -7.84 -30.84 -36.62
C PRO A 84 -7.19 -30.05 -37.77
N VAL A 85 -6.11 -30.58 -38.33
CA VAL A 85 -5.45 -30.03 -39.52
C VAL A 85 -5.77 -30.95 -40.68
N THR A 86 -6.40 -30.41 -41.72
CA THR A 86 -6.85 -31.18 -42.89
C THR A 86 -5.72 -31.98 -43.55
N SER A 87 -4.50 -31.44 -43.55
CA SER A 87 -3.31 -32.07 -44.13
C SER A 87 -2.69 -33.20 -43.29
N ILE A 88 -3.14 -33.42 -42.05
CA ILE A 88 -2.57 -34.44 -41.15
C ILE A 88 -3.69 -35.38 -40.69
N THR A 89 -3.76 -36.57 -41.29
CA THR A 89 -4.78 -37.61 -41.01
C THR A 89 -4.85 -38.01 -39.54
N SER A 90 -3.71 -38.05 -38.83
CA SER A 90 -3.69 -38.36 -37.38
C SER A 90 -4.42 -37.33 -36.51
N THR A 91 -4.61 -36.10 -36.99
CA THR A 91 -5.28 -35.03 -36.23
C THR A 91 -6.76 -34.89 -36.57
N GLN A 92 -7.27 -35.62 -37.57
CA GLN A 92 -8.66 -35.47 -38.05
C GLN A 92 -9.70 -35.92 -37.01
N ASN A 93 -9.35 -36.86 -36.13
CA ASN A 93 -10.22 -37.32 -35.04
C ASN A 93 -10.16 -36.44 -33.78
N LEU A 94 -9.34 -35.38 -33.77
CA LEU A 94 -9.20 -34.50 -32.62
C LEU A 94 -10.31 -33.45 -32.63
N ARG A 95 -10.96 -33.27 -31.48
CA ARG A 95 -11.88 -32.15 -31.25
C ARG A 95 -11.07 -30.87 -31.04
N THR A 96 -11.56 -29.75 -31.57
CA THR A 96 -11.01 -28.43 -31.26
C THR A 96 -11.19 -28.13 -29.77
N THR A 97 -10.09 -28.15 -29.01
CA THR A 97 -10.10 -27.94 -27.56
C THR A 97 -8.76 -27.37 -27.08
N LEU A 98 -8.76 -26.81 -25.88
CA LEU A 98 -7.57 -26.30 -25.21
C LEU A 98 -6.97 -27.42 -24.35
N MET A 99 -5.86 -28.02 -24.80
CA MET A 99 -5.25 -29.16 -24.14
C MET A 99 -4.21 -28.69 -23.12
N PRO A 100 -4.37 -28.99 -21.81
CA PRO A 100 -3.34 -28.71 -20.82
C PRO A 100 -2.16 -29.68 -21.00
N ILE A 101 -0.95 -29.15 -20.92
CA ILE A 101 0.28 -29.96 -20.95
C ILE A 101 0.77 -30.19 -19.52
N PHE A 102 1.07 -29.11 -18.82
CA PHE A 102 1.50 -29.12 -17.42
C PHE A 102 1.12 -27.81 -16.74
N TRP A 103 1.19 -27.80 -15.42
CA TRP A 103 1.08 -26.60 -14.62
C TRP A 103 2.27 -26.52 -13.67
N VAL A 104 2.66 -25.30 -13.33
CA VAL A 104 3.79 -25.01 -12.45
C VAL A 104 3.26 -24.25 -11.24
N GLU A 105 3.79 -24.60 -10.08
CA GLU A 105 3.61 -23.90 -8.82
C GLU A 105 4.95 -23.29 -8.40
N GLU A 106 4.94 -22.00 -8.12
CA GLU A 106 6.04 -21.28 -7.50
C GLU A 106 5.49 -20.64 -6.22
N GLY A 107 5.84 -21.25 -5.10
CA GLY A 107 5.43 -20.81 -3.76
C GLY A 107 6.59 -20.18 -3.01
N MET A 108 6.30 -19.14 -2.25
CA MET A 108 7.17 -18.59 -1.22
C MET A 108 6.38 -18.38 0.06
N GLU A 109 6.95 -18.78 1.18
CA GLU A 109 6.40 -18.56 2.51
C GLU A 109 7.55 -18.17 3.43
N LEU A 110 7.45 -17.00 4.04
CA LEU A 110 8.44 -16.57 5.02
C LEU A 110 8.21 -17.36 6.32
N PRO A 111 9.26 -17.99 6.88
CA PRO A 111 9.13 -18.64 8.18
C PRO A 111 8.77 -17.63 9.27
N GLU A 112 8.00 -18.07 10.27
CA GLU A 112 7.45 -17.22 11.32
C GLU A 112 8.53 -16.38 12.04
N ASP A 113 9.72 -16.95 12.28
CA ASP A 113 10.86 -16.26 12.90
C ASP A 113 11.29 -15.00 12.14
N TYR A 114 11.27 -15.06 10.81
CA TYR A 114 11.63 -13.92 9.97
C TYR A 114 10.50 -12.88 9.92
N VAL A 115 9.25 -13.34 9.96
CA VAL A 115 8.08 -12.45 10.03
C VAL A 115 8.11 -11.64 11.32
N ASP A 116 8.38 -12.28 12.46
CA ASP A 116 8.49 -11.60 13.75
C ASP A 116 9.69 -10.64 13.81
N MET A 117 10.83 -11.03 13.22
CA MET A 117 11.97 -10.14 13.14
C MET A 117 11.69 -8.90 12.27
N LEU A 118 10.99 -9.07 11.13
CA LEU A 118 10.61 -7.98 10.24
C LEU A 118 9.63 -7.02 10.92
N THR A 119 8.56 -7.54 11.54
CA THR A 119 7.57 -6.72 12.24
C THR A 119 8.20 -5.99 13.42
N THR A 120 8.97 -6.69 14.26
CA THR A 120 9.58 -6.09 15.45
C THR A 120 10.63 -5.05 15.11
N ARG A 121 11.48 -5.27 14.10
CA ARG A 121 12.56 -4.31 13.78
C ARG A 121 12.09 -3.14 12.92
N MET A 122 11.24 -3.38 11.93
CA MET A 122 10.82 -2.34 10.99
C MET A 122 9.63 -1.54 11.51
N LEU A 123 8.60 -2.20 12.03
CA LEU A 123 7.37 -1.51 12.45
C LEU A 123 7.55 -0.75 13.77
N ASN A 124 8.33 -1.27 14.72
CA ASN A 124 8.56 -0.53 15.96
C ASN A 124 9.32 0.77 15.73
N ARG A 125 10.26 0.82 14.78
CA ARG A 125 10.96 2.07 14.44
C ARG A 125 10.02 3.09 13.83
N LEU A 126 9.17 2.67 12.89
CA LEU A 126 8.18 3.55 12.26
C LEU A 126 7.18 4.09 13.30
N ARG A 127 6.63 3.22 14.15
CA ARG A 127 5.71 3.62 15.23
C ARG A 127 6.34 4.57 16.24
N LEU A 128 7.62 4.37 16.57
CA LEU A 128 8.31 5.24 17.52
C LEU A 128 8.41 6.67 16.97
N VAL A 129 8.74 6.82 15.69
CA VAL A 129 8.81 8.13 15.03
C VAL A 129 7.43 8.80 14.98
N ASP A 130 6.38 8.05 14.65
CA ASP A 130 5.00 8.56 14.58
C ASP A 130 4.50 9.08 15.94
N ILE A 131 4.97 8.52 17.05
CA ILE A 131 4.61 8.98 18.40
C ILE A 131 5.54 10.09 18.88
N LEU A 132 6.84 9.99 18.62
CA LEU A 132 7.84 10.91 19.15
C LEU A 132 7.70 12.32 18.57
N ILE A 133 7.45 12.43 17.27
CA ILE A 133 7.30 13.72 16.57
C ILE A 133 6.15 14.57 17.16
N PRO A 134 4.90 14.08 17.25
CA PRO A 134 3.80 14.88 17.80
C PRO A 134 4.00 15.21 19.29
N VAL A 135 4.60 14.31 20.08
CA VAL A 135 4.93 14.61 21.48
C VAL A 135 5.94 15.75 21.57
N LEU A 136 6.99 15.75 20.74
CA LEU A 136 7.96 16.84 20.75
C LEU A 136 7.34 18.17 20.29
N ILE A 137 6.50 18.14 19.25
CA ILE A 137 5.79 19.33 18.76
C ILE A 137 4.87 19.91 19.83
N THR A 138 4.11 19.05 20.54
CA THR A 138 3.20 19.49 21.60
C THR A 138 3.95 20.11 22.78
N VAL A 139 5.10 19.54 23.19
CA VAL A 139 5.95 20.13 24.24
C VAL A 139 6.52 21.48 23.79
N CYS A 140 7.06 21.59 22.57
CA CYS A 140 7.57 22.85 22.04
C CYS A 140 6.49 23.93 21.97
N ALA A 141 5.27 23.57 21.53
CA ALA A 141 4.13 24.48 21.48
C ALA A 141 3.75 24.97 22.88
N LEU A 142 3.73 24.08 23.89
CA LEU A 142 3.42 24.45 25.27
C LEU A 142 4.42 25.45 25.84
N VAL A 143 5.72 25.22 25.62
CA VAL A 143 6.79 26.14 26.08
C VAL A 143 6.67 27.50 25.40
N ALA A 144 6.41 27.53 24.09
CA ALA A 144 6.23 28.77 23.35
C ALA A 144 5.04 29.59 23.86
N VAL A 145 3.90 28.93 24.16
CA VAL A 145 2.72 29.58 24.72
C VAL A 145 3.03 30.19 26.10
N LEU A 146 3.70 29.45 26.98
CA LEU A 146 4.10 29.97 28.30
C LEU A 146 5.03 31.18 28.17
N GLY A 147 6.01 31.12 27.25
CA GLY A 147 6.90 32.24 26.97
C GLY A 147 6.16 33.50 26.49
N VAL A 148 5.20 33.35 25.59
CA VAL A 148 4.36 34.46 25.09
C VAL A 148 3.51 35.06 26.20
N VAL A 149 2.89 34.23 27.05
CA VAL A 149 2.07 34.70 28.19
C VAL A 149 2.92 35.53 29.16
N ILE A 150 4.13 35.09 29.49
CA ILE A 150 5.05 35.84 30.35
C ILE A 150 5.43 37.17 29.71
N LEU A 151 5.79 37.19 28.43
CA LEU A 151 6.13 38.42 27.70
C LEU A 151 4.97 39.43 27.69
N ILE A 152 3.74 38.96 27.49
CA ILE A 152 2.54 39.78 27.54
C ILE A 152 2.38 40.37 28.95
N ARG A 153 2.45 39.56 30.00
CA ARG A 153 2.35 40.01 31.40
C ARG A 153 3.38 41.08 31.75
N VAL A 154 4.64 40.90 31.32
CA VAL A 154 5.72 41.88 31.53
C VAL A 154 5.46 43.19 30.79
N ARG A 155 4.97 43.13 29.54
CA ARG A 155 4.60 44.32 28.76
C ARG A 155 3.43 45.09 29.40
N TYR A 156 2.41 44.40 29.91
CA TYR A 156 1.30 45.01 30.64
C TYR A 156 1.76 45.68 31.94
N ALA A 157 2.60 45.00 32.74
CA ALA A 157 3.12 45.57 33.99
C ALA A 157 3.97 46.83 33.76
N LYS A 158 4.85 46.83 32.74
CA LYS A 158 5.65 48.02 32.39
C LYS A 158 4.78 49.20 31.89
N ARG A 159 3.68 48.93 31.18
CA ARG A 159 2.75 49.98 30.71
C ARG A 159 2.00 50.66 31.85
N ASN A 160 1.64 49.93 32.90
CA ASN A 160 0.93 50.49 34.06
C ASN A 160 1.84 51.34 34.99
N ILE A 161 3.17 51.29 34.81
CA ILE A 161 4.15 52.01 35.65
C ILE A 161 4.69 53.29 34.95
N ALA A 162 4.28 53.60 33.72
CA ALA A 162 4.70 54.84 33.07
C ALA A 162 4.08 56.09 33.76
N PRO A 163 4.87 57.08 34.21
CA PRO A 163 4.39 58.15 35.09
C PRO A 163 3.68 59.28 34.32
N SER A 164 2.66 59.85 34.98
CA SER A 164 2.07 61.16 34.69
C SER A 164 3.18 62.21 34.53
N LYS A 165 3.24 62.90 33.39
CA LYS A 165 4.10 64.07 33.20
C LYS A 165 3.53 65.23 34.04
N SER A 166 4.16 65.56 35.18
CA SER A 166 3.87 66.79 35.91
C SER A 166 4.43 67.99 35.17
N THR A 167 3.55 68.83 34.64
CA THR A 167 3.84 70.16 34.10
C THR A 167 4.38 71.07 35.20
N THR A 168 5.71 71.27 35.25
CA THR A 168 6.31 72.33 36.07
C THR A 168 6.09 73.67 35.35
N SER A 169 5.02 74.38 35.72
CA SER A 169 4.80 75.77 35.34
C SER A 169 5.73 76.68 36.17
N ILE A 170 6.76 77.23 35.53
CA ILE A 170 7.58 78.32 36.09
C ILE A 170 6.84 79.65 35.89
N THR A 171 6.34 80.23 36.97
CA THR A 171 5.81 81.60 37.03
C THR A 171 6.98 82.57 37.20
N PRO A 172 7.11 83.64 36.39
CA PRO A 172 8.14 84.65 36.60
C PRO A 172 7.68 85.64 37.68
N THR A 173 8.38 85.71 38.82
CA THR A 173 8.21 86.79 39.79
C THR A 173 8.96 88.03 39.32
N THR A 174 8.21 89.06 38.92
CA THR A 174 8.68 90.43 38.70
C THR A 174 9.06 91.06 40.05
N TYR A 175 10.30 91.57 40.16
CA TYR A 175 10.72 92.41 41.28
C TYR A 175 10.47 93.88 40.92
N THR A 176 9.62 94.56 41.70
CA THR A 176 9.47 96.02 41.71
C THR A 176 10.39 96.60 42.79
N ILE A 177 11.24 97.56 42.43
CA ILE A 177 12.05 98.34 43.37
C ILE A 177 11.35 99.68 43.53
N ASP A 178 10.83 99.96 44.73
CA ASP A 178 10.33 101.27 45.13
C ASP A 178 11.20 101.84 46.26
N ASN A 179 11.61 103.10 46.04
CA ASN A 179 12.38 104.06 46.85
C ASN A 179 13.89 103.88 47.03
#